data_AF-A0A9X8Y7R3-F1
#
_entry.id   AF-A0A9X8Y7R3-F1
#
_cell.length_a   1.000
_cell.length_b   1.000
_cell.length_c   1.000
_cell.angle_alpha   90.00
_cell.angle_beta   90.00
_cell.angle_gamma   90.00
#
_symmetry.space_group_name_H-M   'P 1'
#
loop_
_entity.id
_entity.type
_entity.pdbx_description
1 polymer ?
#
loop_
_entity_poly.entity_id
_entity_poly.type
_entity_poly.pdbx_seq_one_letter_code
_entity_poly.pdbx_strand_id
1 'polypeptide(L)'
;MRFVSLNAKGEGTPKDAAGRLRVVRSPILEDIDEVLRQLRESSARFDLVCDDDLLESIIYEQNALMARYRYLIKLAKQDGLTVPRERLPDCVTL
;
A
#
# COMPACT_ATOMS: atom_id res chain seq x y z
N MET A 1 -30.00 33.60 -4.20
CA MET A 1 -29.02 32.64 -3.63
C MET A 1 -29.69 31.27 -3.51
N ARG A 2 -29.32 30.31 -4.36
CA ARG A 2 -29.69 28.89 -4.18
C ARG A 2 -28.41 28.15 -3.80
N PHE A 3 -28.33 27.70 -2.56
CA PHE A 3 -27.27 26.79 -2.11
C PHE A 3 -27.55 25.42 -2.72
N VAL A 4 -26.61 24.93 -3.52
CA VAL A 4 -26.66 23.60 -4.12
C VAL A 4 -26.36 22.57 -3.03
N SER A 5 -27.26 21.61 -2.86
CA SER A 5 -27.09 20.44 -2.01
C SER A 5 -25.87 19.63 -2.49
N LEU A 6 -24.89 19.47 -1.61
CA LEU A 6 -23.84 18.46 -1.77
C LEU A 6 -24.46 17.09 -1.45
N ASN A 7 -24.75 16.33 -2.50
CA ASN A 7 -25.25 14.97 -2.39
C ASN A 7 -24.14 14.02 -1.95
N ALA A 8 -24.46 13.23 -0.93
CA ALA A 8 -23.81 12.00 -0.56
C ALA A 8 -23.70 11.04 -1.76
N LYS A 9 -22.51 10.51 -1.99
CA LYS A 9 -22.35 9.24 -2.71
C LYS A 9 -21.16 8.50 -2.11
N GLY A 10 -21.49 7.52 -1.26
CA GLY A 10 -20.58 6.45 -0.93
C GLY A 10 -20.31 5.64 -2.18
N GLU A 11 -19.05 5.55 -2.58
CA GLU A 11 -18.63 4.74 -3.70
C GLU A 11 -18.48 3.30 -3.22
N GLY A 12 -19.56 2.54 -3.41
CA GLY A 12 -19.60 1.11 -3.20
C GLY A 12 -18.72 0.41 -4.22
N THR A 13 -17.87 -0.50 -3.74
CA THR A 13 -17.15 -1.47 -4.55
C THR A 13 -18.09 -2.14 -5.57
N PRO A 14 -17.71 -2.29 -6.85
CA PRO A 14 -18.54 -2.95 -7.85
C PRO A 14 -18.71 -4.43 -7.48
N LYS A 15 -19.88 -4.79 -6.94
CA LYS A 15 -20.31 -6.17 -6.71
C LYS A 15 -20.91 -6.71 -8.00
N ASP A 16 -20.41 -7.83 -8.50
CA ASP A 16 -21.03 -8.52 -9.62
C ASP A 16 -22.38 -9.13 -9.21
N ALA A 17 -23.21 -9.52 -10.19
CA ALA A 17 -24.57 -10.05 -9.96
C ALA A 17 -24.61 -11.35 -9.11
N ALA A 18 -23.45 -11.93 -8.78
CA ALA A 18 -23.30 -13.13 -7.96
C ALA A 18 -22.77 -12.83 -6.54
N GLY A 19 -22.63 -11.55 -6.15
CA GLY A 19 -22.16 -11.16 -4.82
C GLY A 19 -20.72 -11.58 -4.52
N ARG A 20 -19.94 -11.94 -5.55
CA ARG A 20 -18.53 -12.26 -5.39
C ARG A 20 -17.76 -10.95 -5.44
N LEU A 21 -16.91 -10.74 -4.43
CA LEU A 21 -15.92 -9.67 -4.47
C LEU A 21 -15.03 -9.97 -5.68
N ARG A 22 -15.28 -9.32 -6.82
CA ARG A 22 -14.32 -9.33 -7.92
C ARG A 22 -13.08 -8.69 -7.35
N VAL A 23 -12.06 -9.51 -7.07
CA VAL A 23 -10.72 -9.01 -6.82
C VAL A 23 -10.28 -8.41 -8.14
N VAL A 24 -10.60 -7.12 -8.34
CA VAL A 24 -10.08 -6.35 -9.45
C VAL A 24 -8.57 -6.34 -9.22
N ARG A 25 -7.85 -7.16 -9.99
CA ARG A 25 -6.39 -7.12 -10.06
C ARG A 25 -6.02 -5.79 -10.69
N SER A 26 -5.95 -4.76 -9.86
CA SER A 26 -5.40 -3.48 -10.25
C SER A 26 -3.88 -3.62 -10.22
N PRO A 27 -3.16 -3.21 -11.28
CA PRO A 27 -1.71 -3.24 -11.30
C PRO A 27 -1.11 -2.48 -10.11
N ILE A 28 -1.80 -1.43 -9.62
CA ILE A 28 -1.39 -0.67 -8.44
C ILE A 28 -1.44 -1.53 -7.17
N LEU A 29 -2.43 -2.42 -7.03
CA LEU A 29 -2.53 -3.31 -5.88
C LEU A 29 -1.46 -4.40 -5.93
N GLU A 30 -1.13 -4.91 -7.12
CA GLU A 30 -0.04 -5.87 -7.31
C GLU A 30 1.32 -5.23 -6.98
N ASP A 31 1.56 -4.00 -7.44
CA ASP A 31 2.75 -3.23 -7.09
C ASP A 31 2.85 -2.97 -5.59
N ILE A 32 1.72 -2.72 -4.91
CA ILE A 32 1.69 -2.55 -3.46
C ILE A 32 2.04 -3.86 -2.76
N ASP A 33 1.42 -4.98 -3.14
CA ASP A 33 1.68 -6.29 -2.53
C ASP A 33 3.16 -6.68 -2.71
N GLU A 34 3.76 -6.36 -3.86
CA GLU A 34 5.18 -6.59 -4.14
C GLU A 34 6.10 -5.71 -3.28
N VAL A 35 5.80 -4.41 -3.14
CA VAL A 35 6.58 -3.53 -2.25
C VAL A 35 6.49 -4.00 -0.79
N LEU A 36 5.32 -4.47 -0.34
CA LEU A 36 5.16 -5.02 1.00
C LEU A 36 5.96 -6.32 1.19
N ARG A 37 6.08 -7.15 0.15
CA ARG A 37 6.95 -8.35 0.18
C ARG A 37 8.42 -7.95 0.32
N GLN A 38 8.89 -6.99 -0.48
CA GLN A 38 10.27 -6.49 -0.41
C GLN A 38 10.59 -5.86 0.95
N LEU A 39 9.64 -5.12 1.55
CA LEU A 39 9.79 -4.57 2.90
C LEU A 39 9.98 -5.66 3.97
N ARG A 40 9.19 -6.75 3.90
CA ARG A 40 9.33 -7.88 4.83
C ARG A 40 10.69 -8.56 4.67
N GLU A 41 11.15 -8.76 3.45
CA GLU A 41 12.44 -9.39 3.17
C GLU A 41 13.61 -8.51 3.59
N SER A 42 13.52 -7.19 3.36
CA SER A 42 14.53 -6.22 3.80
C SER A 42 14.58 -6.14 5.34
N SER A 43 13.42 -6.17 6.01
CA SER A 43 13.35 -6.22 7.48
C SER A 43 13.96 -7.52 8.03
N ALA A 44 13.65 -8.68 7.44
CA ALA A 44 14.25 -9.94 7.87
C ALA A 44 15.77 -9.99 7.64
N ARG A 45 16.26 -9.33 6.58
CA ARG A 45 17.71 -9.16 6.35
C ARG A 45 18.35 -8.26 7.40
N PHE A 46 17.68 -7.16 7.78
CA PHE A 46 18.18 -6.24 8.81
C PHE A 46 18.52 -6.97 10.12
N ASP A 47 17.64 -7.87 10.55
CA ASP A 47 17.81 -8.64 11.80
C ASP A 47 19.00 -9.61 11.78
N LEU A 48 19.50 -9.97 10.58
CA LEU A 48 20.56 -10.97 10.40
C LEU A 48 21.92 -10.35 10.07
N VAL A 49 21.98 -9.07 9.74
CA VAL A 49 23.21 -8.38 9.33
C VAL A 49 23.90 -7.77 10.55
N CYS A 50 25.20 -8.03 10.69
CA CYS A 50 26.04 -7.46 11.76
C CYS A 50 27.09 -6.47 11.24
N ASP A 51 27.16 -6.26 9.93
CA ASP A 51 28.07 -5.31 9.31
C ASP A 51 27.38 -3.95 9.16
N ASP A 52 28.03 -2.89 9.63
CA ASP A 52 27.44 -1.55 9.72
C ASP A 52 27.15 -0.94 8.35
N ASP A 53 28.03 -1.14 7.36
CA ASP A 53 27.84 -0.62 6.00
C ASP A 53 26.67 -1.34 5.30
N LEU A 54 26.53 -2.64 5.54
CA LEU A 54 25.39 -3.42 5.05
C LEU A 54 24.08 -3.03 5.75
N LEU A 55 24.10 -2.74 7.06
CA LEU A 55 22.93 -2.22 7.78
C LEU A 55 22.49 -0.87 7.20
N GLU A 56 23.43 0.04 6.92
CA GLU A 56 23.12 1.34 6.33
C GLU A 56 22.47 1.17 4.94
N SER A 57 23.00 0.26 4.12
CA SER A 57 22.41 -0.08 2.82
C SER A 57 20.95 -0.56 2.94
N ILE A 58 20.67 -1.41 3.92
CA ILE A 58 19.31 -1.90 4.19
C ILE A 58 18.39 -0.76 4.65
N ILE A 59 18.87 0.17 5.47
CA ILE A 59 18.10 1.34 5.89
C ILE A 59 17.71 2.21 4.67
N TYR A 60 18.64 2.47 3.76
CA TYR A 60 18.33 3.22 2.53
C TYR A 60 17.34 2.48 1.64
N GLU A 61 17.48 1.15 1.52
CA GLU A 61 16.52 0.30 0.79
C GLU A 61 15.11 0.40 1.38
N GLN A 62 14.96 0.21 2.69
CA GLN A 62 13.66 0.32 3.37
C GLN A 62 13.03 1.70 3.18
N ASN A 63 13.82 2.77 3.31
CA ASN A 63 13.34 4.14 3.07
C ASN A 63 12.83 4.34 1.63
N ALA A 64 13.55 3.82 0.63
CA ALA A 64 13.14 3.87 -0.77
C ALA A 64 11.83 3.09 -1.00
N LEU A 65 11.71 1.90 -0.42
CA LEU A 65 10.50 1.08 -0.49
C LEU A 65 9.30 1.75 0.18
N MET A 66 9.49 2.35 1.36
CA MET A 66 8.44 3.13 2.04
C MET A 66 8.00 4.35 1.21
N ALA A 67 8.93 5.06 0.57
CA ALA A 67 8.60 6.16 -0.33
C ALA A 67 7.75 5.68 -1.52
N ARG A 68 8.15 4.57 -2.15
CA ARG A 68 7.39 3.93 -3.24
C ARG A 68 6.00 3.51 -2.78
N TYR A 69 5.88 2.87 -1.61
CA TYR A 69 4.60 2.50 -1.01
C TYR A 69 3.69 3.72 -0.82
N ARG A 70 4.19 4.79 -0.19
CA ARG A 70 3.43 6.04 0.02
C ARG A 70 2.95 6.64 -1.30
N TYR A 71 3.74 6.58 -2.35
CA TYR A 71 3.36 7.02 -3.70
C TYR A 71 2.23 6.15 -4.27
N LEU A 72 2.36 4.82 -4.22
CA LEU A 72 1.35 3.90 -4.73
C LEU A 72 0.02 4.03 -3.98
N ILE A 73 0.04 4.27 -2.66
CA ILE A 73 -1.17 4.54 -1.89
C ILE A 73 -1.86 5.84 -2.34
N LYS A 74 -1.09 6.89 -2.67
CA LYS A 74 -1.67 8.12 -3.21
C LYS A 74 -2.31 7.87 -4.58
N LEU A 75 -1.66 7.08 -5.43
CA LEU A 75 -2.17 6.72 -6.75
C LEU A 75 -3.44 5.86 -6.64
N ALA A 76 -3.44 4.85 -5.78
CA ALA A 76 -4.61 4.03 -5.50
C ALA A 76 -5.81 4.88 -5.04
N LYS A 77 -5.58 5.86 -4.16
CA LYS A 77 -6.63 6.79 -3.71
C LYS A 77 -7.17 7.67 -4.83
N GLN A 78 -6.33 8.11 -5.76
CA GLN A 78 -6.77 8.88 -6.94
C GLN A 78 -7.66 8.04 -7.86
N ASP A 79 -7.41 6.74 -7.93
CA ASP A 79 -8.19 5.77 -8.71
C ASP A 79 -9.42 5.22 -7.95
N GLY A 80 -9.73 5.74 -6.75
CA GLY A 80 -10.85 5.28 -5.91
C GLY A 80 -10.63 3.90 -5.28
N LEU A 81 -9.41 3.37 -5.32
CA LEU A 81 -9.05 2.09 -4.73
C LEU A 81 -8.73 2.26 -3.24
N THR A 82 -9.35 1.42 -2.41
CA THR A 82 -9.04 1.36 -0.97
C THR A 82 -8.12 0.19 -0.69
N VAL A 83 -6.94 0.49 -0.15
CA VAL A 83 -5.96 -0.53 0.27
C VAL A 83 -6.21 -0.84 1.75
N PRO A 84 -6.53 -2.09 2.12
CA PRO A 84 -6.79 -2.45 3.50
C PRO A 84 -5.53 -2.28 4.35
N ARG A 85 -5.69 -1.59 5.49
CA ARG A 85 -4.58 -1.23 6.39
C ARG A 85 -4.04 -2.43 7.18
N GLU A 86 -4.80 -3.53 7.27
CA GLU A 86 -4.41 -4.77 7.95
C GLU A 86 -3.27 -5.55 7.26
N ARG A 87 -2.80 -5.09 6.08
CA ARG A 87 -1.69 -5.71 5.34
C ARG A 87 -0.32 -5.08 5.59
N LEU A 88 -0.21 -4.02 6.41
CA LEU A 88 1.09 -3.39 6.65
C LEU A 88 1.95 -4.29 7.55
N PRO A 89 3.21 -4.59 7.18
CA PRO A 89 4.16 -5.19 8.09
C PRO A 89 4.51 -4.20 9.21
N ASP A 90 4.81 -4.73 10.39
CA ASP A 90 5.09 -3.94 11.60
C ASP A 90 6.22 -2.93 11.38
N CYS A 91 7.17 -3.24 10.49
CA CYS A 91 8.28 -2.37 10.09
C CYS A 91 7.86 -1.03 9.45
N VAL A 92 6.61 -0.87 9.02
CA VAL A 92 6.09 0.39 8.45
C VAL A 92 5.39 1.25 9.52
N THR A 93 5.25 0.75 10.75
CA THR A 93 4.45 1.35 11.83
C THR A 93 5.29 2.02 12.94
N LEU A 94 6.62 1.98 12.84
CA LEU A 94 7.56 2.64 13.75
C LEU A 94 7.77 4.13 13.40
#